data_AF-A0A9J7XM89-F1
#
_entry.id   AF-A0A9J7XM89-F1
#
_cell.length_a   1.000
_cell.length_b   1.000
_cell.length_c   1.000
_cell.angle_alpha   90.00
_cell.angle_beta   90.00
_cell.angle_gamma   90.00
#
_symmetry.space_group_name_H-M   'P 1'
#
loop_
_entity.id
_entity.type
_entity.pdbx_description
1 polymer ?
#
loop_
_entity_poly.entity_id
_entity_poly.type
_entity_poly.pdbx_seq_one_letter_code
_entity_poly.pdbx_strand_id
1 'polypeptide(L)'
;MLICIQAFFLFVALHFYIIKRLFEFLAVAYQLIYSFMCVYSVLSIKMPLHKYPPKIWEALKLQKGIYARVPQHYLRSLQDNTPPSPVHWRPLGVKYRLRPTAGHRERMQDVPVPVYHPPESQSGLWGGEGWISGFRYAKDDKLSSRLRKTWKPQLFNRELYSEILDQKFTVTVTARTLELIDAAFGFDFYILKTPKQDLNSKFGMDLKRAMLLRLARKDTDLYPHDPSRREKIYNCYKQFEIPEEEAEWVGLSLEEAVEKQRLLEKKDPEPLHKSLVKKLVEELAIKKLSEPQIVEKK
;
A
#
# COMPACT_ATOMS: atom_id res chain seq x y z
N MET A 1 2.80 -96.35 36.35
CA MET A 1 1.95 -95.14 36.40
C MET A 1 2.73 -93.81 36.44
N LEU A 2 3.96 -93.73 36.97
CA LEU A 2 4.71 -92.46 37.04
C LEU A 2 5.05 -91.83 35.68
N ILE A 3 5.31 -92.63 34.64
CA ILE A 3 5.78 -92.15 33.33
C ILE A 3 4.70 -91.35 32.56
N CYS A 4 3.43 -91.73 32.67
CA CYS A 4 2.33 -91.01 31.98
C CYS A 4 2.05 -89.64 32.60
N ILE A 5 2.19 -89.48 33.91
CA ILE A 5 1.96 -88.20 34.59
C ILE A 5 3.04 -87.20 34.19
N GLN A 6 4.29 -87.66 34.09
CA GLN A 6 5.43 -86.82 33.74
C GLN A 6 5.38 -86.32 32.29
N ALA A 7 4.92 -87.15 31.35
CA ALA A 7 4.69 -86.74 29.96
C ALA A 7 3.54 -85.73 29.79
N PHE A 8 2.47 -85.88 30.57
CA PHE A 8 1.33 -84.96 30.55
C PHE A 8 1.72 -83.56 31.05
N PHE A 9 2.49 -83.48 32.15
CA PHE A 9 2.99 -82.20 32.66
C PHE A 9 3.95 -81.50 31.68
N LEU A 10 4.81 -82.25 30.99
CA LEU A 10 5.69 -81.70 29.95
C LEU A 10 4.90 -81.17 28.75
N PHE A 11 3.85 -81.86 28.33
CA PHE A 11 3.00 -81.41 27.21
C PHE A 11 2.23 -80.13 27.57
N VAL A 12 1.66 -80.06 28.77
CA VAL A 12 0.96 -78.85 29.25
C VAL A 12 1.94 -77.68 29.41
N ALA A 13 3.15 -77.92 29.95
CA ALA A 13 4.18 -76.89 30.08
C ALA A 13 4.66 -76.37 28.72
N LEU A 14 4.84 -77.25 27.73
CA LEU A 14 5.20 -76.88 26.36
C LEU A 14 4.10 -76.04 25.70
N HIS A 15 2.83 -76.42 25.91
CA HIS A 15 1.69 -75.70 25.35
C HIS A 15 1.53 -74.29 25.95
N PHE A 16 1.73 -74.15 27.26
CA PHE A 16 1.75 -72.83 27.92
C PHE A 16 2.95 -71.98 27.49
N TYR A 17 4.12 -72.59 27.30
CA TYR A 17 5.31 -71.90 26.81
C TYR A 17 5.12 -71.35 25.39
N ILE A 18 4.51 -72.14 24.49
CA ILE A 18 4.20 -71.72 23.13
C ILE A 18 3.19 -70.56 23.12
N ILE A 19 2.11 -70.65 23.91
CA ILE A 19 1.10 -69.57 24.00
C ILE A 19 1.72 -68.28 24.54
N LYS A 20 2.54 -68.37 25.59
CA LYS A 20 3.22 -67.20 26.18
C LYS A 20 4.16 -66.54 25.18
N ARG A 21 4.93 -67.33 24.43
CA ARG A 21 5.85 -66.85 23.40
C ARG A 21 5.11 -66.21 22.21
N LEU A 22 3.94 -66.73 21.86
CA LEU A 22 3.05 -66.15 20.84
C LEU A 22 2.48 -64.80 21.29
N PHE A 23 2.09 -64.69 22.57
CA PHE A 23 1.56 -63.44 23.13
C PHE A 23 2.63 -62.35 23.24
N GLU A 24 3.87 -62.71 23.61
CA GLU A 24 5.02 -61.79 23.59
C GLU A 24 5.34 -61.32 22.16
N PHE A 25 5.28 -62.22 21.17
CA PHE A 25 5.45 -61.85 19.76
C PHE A 25 4.37 -60.88 19.26
N LEU A 26 3.11 -61.12 19.60
CA LEU A 26 1.99 -60.25 19.24
C LEU A 26 2.10 -58.88 19.92
N ALA A 27 2.53 -58.83 21.18
CA ALA A 27 2.75 -57.58 21.90
C ALA A 27 3.87 -56.73 21.27
N VAL A 28 5.01 -57.36 20.93
CA VAL A 28 6.13 -56.67 20.25
C VAL A 28 5.71 -56.20 18.85
N ALA A 29 4.97 -57.02 18.10
CA ALA A 29 4.45 -56.62 16.80
C ALA A 29 3.49 -55.41 16.91
N TYR A 30 2.59 -55.43 17.90
CA TYR A 30 1.67 -54.32 18.13
C TYR A 30 2.41 -53.03 18.53
N GLN A 31 3.43 -53.12 19.39
CA GLN A 31 4.25 -51.98 19.80
C GLN A 31 5.04 -51.37 18.63
N LEU A 32 5.56 -52.23 17.74
CA LEU A 32 6.27 -51.81 16.53
C LEU A 32 5.31 -51.13 15.54
N ILE A 33 4.12 -51.68 15.34
CA ILE A 33 3.08 -51.08 14.47
C ILE A 33 2.65 -49.71 15.01
N TYR A 34 2.41 -49.60 16.33
CA TYR A 34 2.03 -48.33 16.95
C TYR A 34 3.15 -47.28 16.84
N SER A 35 4.41 -47.68 17.04
CA SER A 35 5.55 -46.79 16.88
C SER A 35 5.73 -46.35 15.43
N PHE A 36 5.54 -47.27 14.46
CA PHE A 36 5.58 -46.94 13.04
C PHE A 36 4.45 -45.96 12.65
N MET A 37 3.22 -46.21 13.08
CA MET A 37 2.09 -45.30 12.81
C MET A 37 2.30 -43.91 13.42
N CYS A 38 2.90 -43.82 14.60
CA CYS A 38 3.20 -42.54 15.25
C CYS A 38 4.31 -41.76 14.52
N VAL A 39 5.32 -42.44 13.98
CA VAL A 39 6.36 -41.81 13.15
C VAL A 39 5.78 -41.33 11.82
N TYR A 40 4.88 -42.09 11.19
CA TYR A 40 4.22 -41.68 9.94
C TYR A 40 3.26 -40.50 10.09
N SER A 41 2.62 -40.33 11.25
CA SER A 41 1.74 -39.17 11.49
C SER A 41 2.52 -37.85 11.65
N VAL A 42 3.73 -37.91 12.21
CA VAL A 42 4.61 -36.74 12.40
C VAL A 42 5.34 -36.35 11.11
N LEU A 43 5.68 -37.31 10.24
CA LEU A 43 6.38 -37.07 8.98
C LEU A 43 5.52 -36.45 7.86
N SER A 44 4.21 -36.27 8.07
CA SER A 44 3.27 -35.73 7.07
C SER A 44 2.66 -34.38 7.48
N ILE A 45 3.39 -33.53 8.19
CA ILE A 45 3.01 -32.12 8.33
C ILE A 45 3.55 -31.36 7.11
N LYS A 46 2.87 -31.52 5.97
CA LYS A 46 3.06 -30.61 4.84
C LYS A 46 2.57 -29.23 5.28
N MET A 47 3.48 -28.32 5.60
CA MET A 47 3.12 -26.91 5.85
C MET A 47 2.36 -26.40 4.62
N PRO A 48 1.10 -25.94 4.77
CA PRO A 48 0.36 -25.43 3.64
C PRO A 48 1.07 -24.18 3.10
N LEU A 49 1.54 -24.25 1.86
CA LEU A 49 2.12 -23.09 1.18
C LEU A 49 0.99 -22.16 0.73
N HIS A 50 1.18 -20.85 0.91
CA HIS A 50 0.25 -19.88 0.36
C HIS A 50 0.23 -19.95 -1.17
N LYS A 51 -0.98 -19.88 -1.75
CA LYS A 51 -1.16 -19.81 -3.21
C LYS A 51 -0.48 -18.58 -3.82
N TYR A 52 -0.44 -17.45 -3.09
CA TYR A 52 0.19 -16.21 -3.52
C TYR A 52 1.21 -15.74 -2.47
N PRO A 53 2.37 -15.20 -2.89
CA PRO A 53 3.38 -14.70 -1.96
C PRO A 53 2.86 -13.46 -1.22
N PRO A 54 3.22 -13.27 0.07
CA PRO A 54 2.77 -12.14 0.88
C PRO A 54 3.01 -10.76 0.25
N LYS A 55 4.11 -10.60 -0.50
CA LYS A 55 4.48 -9.35 -1.17
C LYS A 55 3.43 -8.83 -2.17
N ILE A 56 2.58 -9.71 -2.71
CA ILE A 56 1.57 -9.35 -3.74
C ILE A 56 0.17 -9.19 -3.11
N TRP A 57 -0.01 -9.45 -1.80
CA TRP A 57 -1.32 -9.37 -1.17
C TRP A 57 -1.95 -7.98 -1.22
N GLU A 58 -1.15 -6.93 -1.10
CA GLU A 58 -1.64 -5.54 -1.24
C GLU A 58 -2.14 -5.25 -2.65
N ALA A 59 -1.41 -5.69 -3.68
CA ALA A 59 -1.85 -5.56 -5.06
C ALA A 59 -3.13 -6.37 -5.34
N LEU A 60 -3.26 -7.57 -4.77
CA LEU A 60 -4.49 -8.38 -4.87
C LEU A 60 -5.67 -7.76 -4.12
N LYS A 61 -5.40 -7.05 -3.02
CA LYS A 61 -6.42 -6.30 -2.26
C LYS A 61 -7.00 -5.18 -3.11
N LEU A 62 -6.17 -4.47 -3.88
CA LEU A 62 -6.62 -3.41 -4.78
C LEU A 62 -7.54 -3.90 -5.91
N GLN A 63 -7.40 -5.17 -6.33
CA GLN A 63 -8.22 -5.77 -7.39
C GLN A 63 -9.61 -6.23 -6.93
N LYS A 64 -9.93 -6.16 -5.62
CA LYS A 64 -11.16 -6.74 -5.06
C LYS A 64 -11.99 -5.72 -4.29
N GLY A 65 -13.30 -5.95 -4.26
CA GLY A 65 -14.23 -5.21 -3.39
C GLY A 65 -14.34 -3.73 -3.75
N ILE A 66 -14.34 -2.87 -2.72
CA ILE A 66 -14.44 -1.42 -2.87
C ILE A 66 -13.21 -0.80 -3.56
N TYR A 67 -12.02 -1.38 -3.36
CA TYR A 67 -10.78 -0.86 -3.95
C TYR A 67 -10.78 -0.92 -5.48
N ALA A 68 -11.42 -1.92 -6.06
CA ALA A 68 -11.53 -2.08 -7.51
C ALA A 68 -12.47 -1.05 -8.16
N ARG A 69 -13.34 -0.40 -7.37
CA ARG A 69 -14.30 0.61 -7.85
C ARG A 69 -13.76 2.04 -7.77
N VAL A 70 -12.62 2.24 -7.10
CA VAL A 70 -11.93 3.53 -7.02
C VAL A 70 -11.42 3.93 -8.43
N PRO A 71 -11.35 5.24 -8.77
CA PRO A 71 -10.95 5.66 -10.10
C PRO A 71 -9.59 5.15 -10.57
N GLN A 72 -9.49 4.86 -11.87
CA GLN A 72 -8.29 4.27 -12.47
C GLN A 72 -7.06 5.20 -12.39
N HIS A 73 -7.24 6.52 -12.52
CA HIS A 73 -6.13 7.49 -12.41
C HIS A 73 -5.50 7.46 -11.01
N TYR A 74 -6.32 7.31 -9.96
CA TYR A 74 -5.86 7.18 -8.59
C TYR A 74 -5.08 5.87 -8.40
N LEU A 75 -5.61 4.75 -8.90
CA LEU A 75 -4.91 3.45 -8.85
C LEU A 75 -3.55 3.49 -9.58
N ARG A 76 -3.45 4.19 -10.72
CA ARG A 76 -2.18 4.40 -11.42
C ARG A 76 -1.18 5.16 -10.54
N SER A 77 -1.62 6.22 -9.88
CA SER A 77 -0.75 7.00 -8.97
C SER A 77 -0.29 6.22 -7.74
N LEU A 78 -1.05 5.23 -7.28
CA LEU A 78 -0.63 4.33 -6.19
C LEU A 78 0.39 3.29 -6.64
N GLN A 79 0.31 2.84 -7.90
CA GLN A 79 1.26 1.90 -8.50
C GLN A 79 2.57 2.57 -8.92
N ASP A 80 2.61 3.90 -8.90
CA ASP A 80 3.79 4.67 -9.26
C ASP A 80 4.91 4.52 -8.22
N ASN A 81 5.93 3.74 -8.59
CA ASN A 81 7.10 3.44 -7.77
C ASN A 81 8.34 4.21 -8.25
N THR A 82 8.16 5.38 -8.87
CA THR A 82 9.30 6.24 -9.23
C THR A 82 10.14 6.54 -7.99
N PRO A 83 11.48 6.35 -8.06
CA PRO A 83 12.34 6.64 -6.93
C PRO A 83 12.34 8.15 -6.64
N PRO A 84 12.37 8.56 -5.36
CA PRO A 84 12.48 9.97 -5.00
C PRO A 84 13.85 10.52 -5.39
N SER A 85 13.91 11.85 -5.48
CA SER A 85 15.13 12.62 -5.67
C SER A 85 16.16 12.33 -4.57
N PRO A 86 17.46 12.28 -4.91
CA PRO A 86 18.52 12.04 -3.94
C PRO A 86 18.65 13.25 -2.99
N VAL A 87 18.60 12.99 -1.68
CA VAL A 87 18.72 14.02 -0.62
C VAL A 87 19.97 13.80 0.21
N HIS A 88 20.02 12.68 0.93
CA HIS A 88 21.09 12.38 1.89
C HIS A 88 22.29 11.63 1.28
N TRP A 89 22.34 11.55 -0.04
CA TRP A 89 23.38 10.86 -0.79
C TRP A 89 23.56 11.53 -2.14
N ARG A 90 24.74 11.38 -2.74
CA ARG A 90 25.06 11.97 -4.05
C ARG A 90 25.01 10.87 -5.12
N PRO A 91 24.24 11.04 -6.19
CA PRO A 91 24.23 10.09 -7.29
C PRO A 91 25.57 10.10 -8.02
N LEU A 92 25.98 8.93 -8.51
CA LEU A 92 27.27 8.78 -9.20
C LEU A 92 27.26 9.37 -10.61
N GLY A 93 26.08 9.54 -11.22
CA GLY A 93 25.89 10.12 -12.56
C GLY A 93 26.36 9.24 -13.72
N VAL A 94 27.10 8.15 -13.46
CA VAL A 94 27.62 7.22 -14.45
C VAL A 94 27.17 5.78 -14.18
N LYS A 95 26.79 5.06 -15.23
CA LYS A 95 26.36 3.64 -15.12
C LYS A 95 27.52 2.67 -14.96
N TYR A 96 28.71 3.05 -15.43
CA TYR A 96 29.89 2.22 -15.41
C TYR A 96 31.11 3.02 -14.99
N ARG A 97 32.02 2.38 -14.26
CA ARG A 97 33.32 2.94 -13.90
C ARG A 97 34.39 1.88 -14.06
N LEU A 98 35.57 2.31 -14.49
CA LEU A 98 36.76 1.46 -14.48
C LEU A 98 37.24 1.30 -13.04
N ARG A 99 37.37 0.05 -12.58
CA ARG A 99 37.90 -0.23 -11.26
C ARG A 99 39.34 0.31 -11.19
N PRO A 100 39.69 1.20 -10.25
CA PRO A 100 41.01 1.83 -10.21
C PRO A 100 42.17 0.83 -10.11
N THR A 101 41.95 -0.31 -9.45
CA THR A 101 43.00 -1.31 -9.19
C THR A 101 43.15 -2.35 -10.30
N ALA A 102 42.06 -2.75 -10.95
CA ALA A 102 42.07 -3.88 -11.91
C ALA A 102 41.79 -3.46 -13.36
N GLY A 103 41.39 -2.22 -13.62
CA GLY A 103 41.06 -1.72 -14.96
C GLY A 103 39.80 -2.31 -15.60
N HIS A 104 39.11 -3.28 -14.96
CA HIS A 104 37.86 -3.83 -15.46
C HIS A 104 36.70 -2.83 -15.34
N ARG A 105 35.77 -2.89 -16.30
CA ARG A 105 34.55 -2.07 -16.31
C ARG A 105 33.50 -2.66 -15.38
N GLU A 106 33.12 -1.92 -14.35
CA GLU A 106 32.12 -2.34 -13.37
C GLU A 106 30.85 -1.53 -13.51
N ARG A 107 29.69 -2.20 -13.39
CA ARG A 107 28.40 -1.52 -13.32
C ARG A 107 28.22 -0.96 -11.91
N MET A 108 27.99 0.34 -11.83
CA MET A 108 27.64 0.99 -10.57
C MET A 108 26.12 1.20 -10.50
N GLN A 109 25.58 1.05 -9.30
CA GLN A 109 24.17 1.26 -9.01
C GLN A 109 24.05 2.27 -7.89
N ASP A 110 23.18 3.24 -8.09
CA ASP A 110 22.79 4.20 -7.08
C ASP A 110 21.78 3.54 -6.14
N VAL A 111 22.14 3.39 -4.86
CA VAL A 111 21.28 2.78 -3.84
C VAL A 111 20.87 3.88 -2.87
N PRO A 112 19.56 4.18 -2.74
CA PRO A 112 19.09 5.23 -1.86
C PRO A 112 19.29 4.85 -0.39
N VAL A 113 19.62 5.85 0.43
CA VAL A 113 19.71 5.68 1.89
C VAL A 113 18.30 5.60 2.48
N PRO A 114 17.98 4.56 3.29
CA PRO A 114 16.68 4.48 3.95
C PRO A 114 16.48 5.65 4.93
N VAL A 115 15.38 6.38 4.75
CA VAL A 115 15.01 7.52 5.59
C VAL A 115 13.76 7.16 6.39
N TYR A 116 13.79 7.47 7.69
CA TYR A 116 12.62 7.36 8.54
C TYR A 116 11.92 8.72 8.64
N HIS A 117 10.63 8.75 8.31
CA HIS A 117 9.80 9.94 8.41
C HIS A 117 8.91 9.83 9.66
N PRO A 118 9.15 10.66 10.69
CA PRO A 118 8.32 10.66 11.88
C PRO A 118 6.96 11.35 11.60
N PRO A 119 5.93 11.18 12.44
CA PRO A 119 4.59 11.72 12.18
C PRO A 119 4.57 13.26 12.05
N GLU A 120 5.47 13.96 12.72
CA GLU A 120 5.63 15.43 12.62
C GLU A 120 6.08 15.88 11.22
N SER A 121 6.69 14.99 10.45
CA SER A 121 7.02 15.24 9.04
C SER A 121 5.77 15.31 8.15
N GLN A 122 4.67 14.67 8.57
CA GLN A 122 3.42 14.64 7.80
C GLN A 122 2.56 15.90 7.99
N SER A 123 2.78 16.64 9.08
CA SER A 123 2.14 17.94 9.33
C SER A 123 2.95 19.13 8.83
N GLY A 124 4.23 18.94 8.53
CA GLY A 124 5.16 19.97 8.03
C GLY A 124 5.58 19.77 6.57
N LEU A 125 6.53 20.59 6.12
CA LEU A 125 7.14 20.49 4.79
C LEU A 125 8.66 20.35 4.92
N TRP A 126 9.14 19.11 4.95
CA TRP A 126 10.57 18.82 5.17
C TRP A 126 11.36 18.67 3.87
N GLY A 127 10.65 18.69 2.73
CA GLY A 127 11.25 18.59 1.40
C GLY A 127 12.16 17.38 1.31
N GLY A 128 11.62 16.16 1.42
CA GLY A 128 12.36 14.89 1.31
C GLY A 128 13.38 14.59 2.42
N GLU A 129 13.65 15.51 3.35
CA GLU A 129 14.50 15.22 4.51
C GLU A 129 13.77 14.34 5.55
N GLY A 130 14.55 13.72 6.42
CA GLY A 130 14.03 12.86 7.48
C GLY A 130 15.15 12.34 8.37
N TRP A 131 14.81 11.43 9.27
CA TRP A 131 15.78 10.88 10.21
C TRP A 131 16.56 9.75 9.55
N ILE A 132 17.88 9.82 9.63
CA ILE A 132 18.76 8.76 9.19
C ILE A 132 19.27 8.07 10.45
N SER A 133 19.02 6.76 10.55
CA SER A 133 19.60 5.95 11.63
C SER A 133 20.63 5.00 11.04
N GLY A 134 21.82 4.98 11.62
CA GLY A 134 22.90 4.17 11.11
C GLY A 134 24.02 3.99 12.13
N PHE A 135 25.19 3.64 11.61
CA PHE A 135 26.38 3.42 12.41
C PHE A 135 27.51 4.33 11.93
N ARG A 136 28.32 4.80 12.88
CA ARG A 136 29.60 5.45 12.60
C ARG A 136 30.70 4.72 13.34
N TYR A 137 31.92 4.78 12.83
CA TYR A 137 33.09 4.33 13.58
C TYR A 137 33.67 5.49 14.40
N ALA A 138 34.22 5.20 15.57
CA ALA A 138 34.94 6.21 16.35
C ALA A 138 36.19 6.69 15.58
N LYS A 139 36.47 7.99 15.61
CA LYS A 139 37.56 8.63 14.85
C LYS A 139 37.54 8.37 13.33
N ASP A 140 36.40 7.91 12.81
CA ASP A 140 36.19 7.53 11.41
C ASP A 140 37.15 6.44 10.90
N ASP A 141 37.66 5.61 11.83
CA ASP A 141 38.53 4.47 11.54
C ASP A 141 37.78 3.14 11.67
N LYS A 142 37.86 2.30 10.63
CA LYS A 142 37.14 1.01 10.58
C LYS A 142 37.57 0.03 11.67
N LEU A 143 38.81 0.14 12.18
CA LEU A 143 39.32 -0.71 13.25
C LEU A 143 38.85 -0.27 14.64
N SER A 144 38.31 0.94 14.76
CA SER A 144 37.76 1.48 16.00
C SER A 144 36.33 0.98 16.27
N SER A 145 35.79 1.30 17.44
CA SER A 145 34.46 0.85 17.86
C SER A 145 33.33 1.40 16.98
N ARG A 146 32.32 0.55 16.71
CA ARG A 146 31.12 0.91 15.93
C ARG A 146 30.04 1.47 16.85
N LEU A 147 29.62 2.71 16.63
CA LEU A 147 28.64 3.44 17.43
C LEU A 147 27.36 3.68 16.62
N ARG A 148 26.19 3.56 17.27
CA ARG A 148 24.91 3.95 16.67
C ARG A 148 24.78 5.46 16.65
N LYS A 149 24.38 6.03 15.51
CA LYS A 149 24.12 7.47 15.36
C LYS A 149 22.81 7.68 14.62
N THR A 150 22.02 8.63 15.11
CA THR A 150 20.86 9.16 14.41
C THR A 150 21.14 10.59 14.02
N TRP A 151 20.96 10.91 12.74
CA TRP A 151 21.04 12.26 12.19
C TRP A 151 19.63 12.79 12.02
N LYS A 152 19.36 13.98 12.56
CA LYS A 152 18.06 14.66 12.49
C LYS A 152 18.22 15.94 11.67
N PRO A 153 17.22 16.33 10.86
CA PRO A 153 17.24 17.58 10.14
C PRO A 153 17.03 18.76 11.09
N GLN A 154 17.42 19.95 10.64
CA GLN A 154 17.14 21.20 11.35
C GLN A 154 15.78 21.74 10.91
N LEU A 155 14.91 22.01 11.88
CA LEU A 155 13.54 22.46 11.66
C LEU A 155 13.39 23.93 12.06
N PHE A 156 12.60 24.67 11.29
CA PHE A 156 12.24 26.06 11.52
C PHE A 156 10.73 26.24 11.38
N ASN A 157 10.13 27.13 12.17
CA ASN A 157 8.75 27.55 11.98
C ASN A 157 8.76 28.83 11.16
N ARG A 158 8.12 28.81 9.98
CA ARG A 158 8.04 29.96 9.08
C ARG A 158 6.61 30.14 8.59
N GLU A 159 6.28 31.39 8.28
CA GLU A 159 5.02 31.76 7.64
C GLU A 159 5.21 31.78 6.13
N LEU A 160 4.41 30.99 5.41
CA LEU A 160 4.39 30.93 3.95
C LEU A 160 3.01 31.39 3.47
N TYR A 161 2.99 32.20 2.41
CA TYR A 161 1.76 32.69 1.80
C TYR A 161 1.50 31.95 0.49
N SER A 162 0.24 31.56 0.28
CA SER A 162 -0.24 30.99 -0.98
C SER A 162 -1.11 32.00 -1.71
N GLU A 163 -0.83 32.22 -2.98
CA GLU A 163 -1.57 33.13 -3.86
C GLU A 163 -2.89 32.50 -4.33
N ILE A 164 -2.86 31.19 -4.62
CA ILE A 164 -4.04 30.41 -5.04
C ILE A 164 -5.03 30.27 -3.89
N LEU A 165 -4.53 30.07 -2.66
CA LEU A 165 -5.37 29.91 -1.50
C LEU A 165 -5.74 31.24 -0.81
N ASP A 166 -4.99 32.32 -1.08
CA ASP A 166 -5.03 33.62 -0.40
C ASP A 166 -4.97 33.49 1.13
N GLN A 167 -4.09 32.60 1.61
CA GLN A 167 -3.94 32.30 3.03
C GLN A 167 -2.46 32.18 3.41
N LYS A 168 -2.15 32.62 4.63
CA LYS A 168 -0.84 32.41 5.27
C LYS A 168 -0.89 31.14 6.13
N PHE A 169 0.17 30.34 6.04
CA PHE A 169 0.33 29.10 6.79
C PHE A 169 1.58 29.17 7.65
N THR A 170 1.46 28.88 8.95
CA THR A 170 2.59 28.67 9.85
C THR A 170 3.00 27.20 9.79
N VAL A 171 4.10 26.89 9.10
CA VAL A 171 4.51 25.50 8.81
C VAL A 171 5.93 25.25 9.32
N THR A 172 6.17 24.03 9.80
CA THR A 172 7.51 23.52 10.10
C THR A 172 8.24 23.15 8.80
N VAL A 173 9.33 23.86 8.52
CA VAL A 173 10.12 23.72 7.29
C VAL A 173 11.59 23.44 7.60
N THR A 174 12.27 22.77 6.67
CA THR A 174 13.73 22.62 6.68
C THR A 174 14.39 23.71 5.83
N ALA A 175 15.70 23.91 5.99
CA ALA A 175 16.46 24.84 5.14
C ALA A 175 16.34 24.47 3.65
N ARG A 176 16.43 23.17 3.32
CA ARG A 176 16.26 22.66 1.95
C ARG A 176 14.90 23.03 1.37
N THR A 177 13.82 22.91 2.13
CA THR A 177 12.49 23.29 1.63
C THR A 177 12.44 24.75 1.20
N LEU A 178 13.06 25.65 1.97
CA LEU A 178 13.14 27.07 1.61
C LEU A 178 13.93 27.28 0.31
N GLU A 179 15.08 26.61 0.16
CA GLU A 179 15.86 26.65 -1.07
C GLU A 179 15.08 26.12 -2.30
N LEU A 180 14.28 25.06 -2.12
CA LEU A 180 13.44 24.50 -3.17
C LEU A 180 12.27 25.44 -3.55
N ILE A 181 11.71 26.15 -2.57
CA ILE A 181 10.68 27.17 -2.82
C ILE A 181 11.27 28.32 -3.64
N ASP A 182 12.46 28.79 -3.27
CA ASP A 182 13.16 29.85 -3.98
C ASP A 182 13.53 29.41 -5.41
N ALA A 183 14.04 28.18 -5.57
CA ALA A 183 14.34 27.60 -6.88
C ALA A 183 13.09 27.39 -7.76
N ALA A 184 11.93 27.16 -7.14
CA ALA A 184 10.65 27.05 -7.85
C ALA A 184 10.01 28.40 -8.19
N PHE A 185 10.57 29.50 -7.67
CA PHE A 185 10.06 30.87 -7.75
C PHE A 185 8.68 31.06 -7.11
N GLY A 186 8.41 30.38 -6.00
CA GLY A 186 7.18 30.57 -5.25
C GLY A 186 6.71 29.31 -4.53
N PHE A 187 5.97 29.52 -3.44
CA PHE A 187 5.43 28.43 -2.61
C PHE A 187 4.45 27.55 -3.38
N ASP A 188 3.50 28.15 -4.10
CA ASP A 188 2.48 27.42 -4.87
C ASP A 188 3.12 26.62 -6.01
N PHE A 189 4.11 27.19 -6.70
CA PHE A 189 4.87 26.48 -7.73
C PHE A 189 5.62 25.28 -7.17
N TYR A 190 6.23 25.41 -5.99
CA TYR A 190 6.90 24.30 -5.35
C TYR A 190 5.93 23.13 -5.08
N ILE A 191 4.75 23.40 -4.50
CA ILE A 191 3.76 22.36 -4.19
C ILE A 191 3.21 21.69 -5.47
N LEU A 192 2.92 22.49 -6.51
CA LEU A 192 2.36 21.97 -7.77
C LEU A 192 3.38 21.17 -8.59
N LYS A 193 4.63 21.65 -8.70
CA LYS A 193 5.71 20.98 -9.46
C LYS A 193 6.23 19.72 -8.78
N THR A 194 6.30 19.71 -7.44
CA THR A 194 6.92 18.60 -6.71
C THR A 194 6.02 17.36 -6.74
N PRO A 195 6.54 16.18 -7.11
CA PRO A 195 5.78 14.93 -7.10
C PRO A 195 5.55 14.41 -5.67
N LYS A 196 4.60 13.48 -5.52
CA LYS A 196 4.19 12.92 -4.21
C LYS A 196 5.38 12.31 -3.46
N GLN A 197 6.26 11.61 -4.17
CA GLN A 197 7.40 10.89 -3.61
C GLN A 197 8.45 11.85 -3.01
N ASP A 198 8.63 13.03 -3.62
CA ASP A 198 9.58 14.05 -3.15
C ASP A 198 9.01 14.94 -2.05
N LEU A 199 7.72 15.26 -2.14
CA LEU A 199 7.05 16.10 -1.15
C LEU A 199 6.95 15.37 0.19
N ASN A 200 6.59 14.07 0.14
CA ASN A 200 6.53 13.14 1.27
C ASN A 200 5.89 13.70 2.55
N SER A 201 4.83 14.48 2.37
CA SER A 201 4.06 15.11 3.45
C SER A 201 2.58 15.07 3.11
N LYS A 202 1.77 14.56 4.03
CA LYS A 202 0.31 14.57 3.91
C LYS A 202 -0.24 15.99 3.79
N PHE A 203 0.20 16.89 4.67
CA PHE A 203 -0.20 18.30 4.63
C PHE A 203 0.12 18.95 3.27
N GLY A 204 1.31 18.70 2.73
CA GLY A 204 1.68 19.20 1.40
C GLY A 204 0.79 18.66 0.28
N MET A 205 0.41 17.38 0.35
CA MET A 205 -0.50 16.77 -0.63
C MET A 205 -1.94 17.29 -0.51
N ASP A 206 -2.40 17.58 0.72
CA ASP A 206 -3.70 18.19 0.96
C ASP A 206 -3.76 19.63 0.41
N LEU A 207 -2.69 20.41 0.59
CA LEU A 207 -2.55 21.73 -0.04
C LEU A 207 -2.56 21.60 -1.57
N LYS A 208 -1.83 20.63 -2.12
CA LYS A 208 -1.80 20.39 -3.57
C LYS A 208 -3.20 20.10 -4.11
N ARG A 209 -3.96 19.23 -3.44
CA ARG A 209 -5.36 18.95 -3.79
C ARG A 209 -6.22 20.21 -3.74
N ALA A 210 -6.13 20.99 -2.66
CA ALA A 210 -6.90 22.22 -2.51
C ALA A 210 -6.60 23.23 -3.62
N MET A 211 -5.32 23.43 -3.95
CA MET A 211 -4.89 24.33 -5.04
C MET A 211 -5.42 23.85 -6.40
N LEU A 212 -5.29 22.56 -6.71
CA LEU A 212 -5.78 21.98 -7.97
C LEU A 212 -7.30 22.10 -8.12
N LEU A 213 -8.06 21.87 -7.05
CA LEU A 213 -9.51 22.05 -7.06
C LEU A 213 -9.92 23.50 -7.34
N ARG A 214 -9.23 24.47 -6.73
CA ARG A 214 -9.49 25.89 -7.02
C ARG A 214 -9.17 26.26 -8.46
N LEU A 215 -8.07 25.73 -9.01
CA LEU A 215 -7.71 25.95 -10.41
C LEU A 215 -8.74 25.33 -11.37
N ALA A 216 -9.24 24.13 -11.05
CA ALA A 216 -10.23 23.42 -11.88
C ALA A 216 -11.59 24.15 -11.90
N ARG A 217 -12.06 24.62 -10.74
CA ARG A 217 -13.35 25.31 -10.61
C ARG A 217 -13.32 26.76 -11.11
N LYS A 218 -12.13 27.37 -11.18
CA LYS A 218 -11.97 28.82 -11.43
C LYS A 218 -12.78 29.64 -10.42
N ASP A 219 -12.65 29.28 -9.15
CA ASP A 219 -13.49 29.79 -8.06
C ASP A 219 -13.62 31.31 -8.12
N THR A 220 -14.86 31.79 -8.23
CA THR A 220 -15.18 33.22 -8.30
C THR A 220 -15.04 33.93 -6.96
N ASP A 221 -14.85 33.17 -5.89
CA ASP A 221 -14.74 33.67 -4.52
C ASP A 221 -13.34 34.19 -4.20
N LEU A 222 -12.33 33.85 -5.02
CA LEU A 222 -10.95 34.28 -4.83
C LEU A 222 -10.79 35.75 -5.29
N TYR A 223 -10.44 36.66 -4.38
CA TYR A 223 -10.41 38.11 -4.63
C TYR A 223 -11.72 38.64 -5.23
N PRO A 224 -12.83 38.69 -4.47
CA PRO A 224 -14.13 39.09 -4.99
C PRO A 224 -14.14 40.53 -5.53
N HIS A 225 -13.27 41.39 -5.00
CA HIS A 225 -13.17 42.80 -5.39
C HIS A 225 -12.21 43.06 -6.56
N ASP A 226 -11.32 42.10 -6.89
CA ASP A 226 -10.25 42.29 -7.88
C ASP A 226 -10.23 41.17 -8.94
N PRO A 227 -11.12 41.19 -9.95
CA PRO A 227 -11.17 40.17 -11.00
C PRO A 227 -9.89 40.13 -11.84
N SER A 228 -9.25 41.29 -12.07
CA SER A 228 -8.00 41.38 -12.84
C SER A 228 -6.83 40.63 -12.17
N ARG A 229 -6.77 40.63 -10.84
CA ARG A 229 -5.76 39.89 -10.07
C ARG A 229 -6.01 38.38 -10.18
N ARG A 230 -7.27 37.96 -10.10
CA ARG A 230 -7.68 36.56 -10.24
C ARG A 230 -7.28 35.97 -11.59
N GLU A 231 -7.56 36.69 -12.68
CA GLU A 231 -7.18 36.26 -14.03
C GLU A 231 -5.66 36.16 -14.19
N LYS A 232 -4.90 37.11 -13.64
CA LYS A 232 -3.43 37.05 -13.64
C LYS A 232 -2.93 35.79 -12.92
N ILE A 233 -3.43 35.52 -11.72
CA ILE A 233 -3.05 34.34 -10.93
C ILE A 233 -3.39 33.06 -11.71
N TYR A 234 -4.62 32.93 -12.22
CA TYR A 234 -5.01 31.77 -13.01
C TYR A 234 -4.10 31.57 -14.24
N ASN A 235 -3.77 32.65 -14.96
CA ASN A 235 -2.87 32.59 -16.10
C ASN A 235 -1.45 32.13 -15.72
N CYS A 236 -0.94 32.51 -14.54
CA CYS A 236 0.36 32.04 -14.03
C CYS A 236 0.40 30.52 -13.79
N TYR A 237 -0.71 29.93 -13.30
CA TYR A 237 -0.77 28.52 -12.91
C TYR A 237 -1.46 27.61 -13.94
N LYS A 238 -1.86 28.14 -15.10
CA LYS A 238 -2.59 27.44 -16.17
C LYS A 238 -1.96 26.11 -16.60
N GLN A 239 -0.65 25.98 -16.51
CA GLN A 239 0.08 24.75 -16.87
C GLN A 239 -0.26 23.53 -15.99
N PHE A 240 -0.88 23.73 -14.81
CA PHE A 240 -1.24 22.68 -13.86
C PHE A 240 -2.74 22.40 -13.80
N GLU A 241 -3.51 22.83 -14.79
CA GLU A 241 -4.94 22.57 -14.86
C GLU A 241 -5.22 21.06 -15.02
N ILE A 242 -5.95 20.51 -14.05
CA ILE A 242 -6.40 19.11 -13.99
C ILE A 242 -7.92 19.14 -13.84
N PRO A 243 -8.68 18.24 -14.49
CA PRO A 243 -10.12 18.19 -14.32
C PRO A 243 -10.51 17.96 -12.85
N GLU A 244 -11.63 18.54 -12.42
CA GLU A 244 -12.10 18.46 -11.04
C GLU A 244 -12.22 17.01 -10.56
N GLU A 245 -12.76 16.13 -11.41
CA GLU A 245 -12.94 14.70 -11.13
C GLU A 245 -11.62 13.99 -10.78
N GLU A 246 -10.48 14.41 -11.34
CA GLU A 246 -9.17 13.82 -11.02
C GLU A 246 -8.52 14.55 -9.84
N ALA A 247 -8.64 15.87 -9.79
CA ALA A 247 -8.07 16.72 -8.75
C ALA A 247 -8.56 16.30 -7.35
N GLU A 248 -9.82 15.93 -7.20
CA GLU A 248 -10.37 15.52 -5.90
C GLU A 248 -9.73 14.25 -5.31
N TRP A 249 -9.10 13.41 -6.14
CA TRP A 249 -8.47 12.17 -5.69
C TRP A 249 -6.96 12.33 -5.44
N VAL A 250 -6.37 13.46 -5.83
CA VAL A 250 -4.95 13.74 -5.62
C VAL A 250 -4.66 13.79 -4.11
N GLY A 251 -3.59 13.10 -3.69
CA GLY A 251 -3.09 13.18 -2.32
C GLY A 251 -3.87 12.39 -1.27
N LEU A 252 -5.02 11.80 -1.60
CA LEU A 252 -5.77 10.95 -0.67
C LEU A 252 -4.96 9.69 -0.32
N SER A 253 -4.94 9.36 0.97
CA SER A 253 -4.49 8.04 1.44
C SER A 253 -5.45 6.95 0.98
N LEU A 254 -5.00 5.69 0.99
CA LEU A 254 -5.82 4.56 0.57
C LEU A 254 -7.10 4.45 1.42
N GLU A 255 -7.01 4.74 2.72
CA GLU A 255 -8.13 4.70 3.65
C GLU A 255 -9.15 5.81 3.36
N GLU A 256 -8.67 7.04 3.14
CA GLU A 256 -9.51 8.18 2.78
C GLU A 256 -10.20 8.00 1.43
N ALA A 257 -9.49 7.43 0.45
CA ALA A 257 -10.06 7.13 -0.86
C ALA A 257 -11.19 6.09 -0.76
N VAL A 258 -11.01 5.06 0.08
CA VAL A 258 -12.06 4.07 0.35
C VAL A 258 -13.25 4.70 1.06
N GLU A 259 -13.01 5.56 2.05
CA GLU A 259 -14.08 6.24 2.76
C GLU A 259 -14.86 7.17 1.83
N LYS A 260 -14.16 7.94 0.99
CA LYS A 260 -14.76 8.77 -0.05
C LYS A 260 -15.63 7.93 -0.97
N GLN A 261 -15.11 6.81 -1.50
CA GLN A 261 -15.87 5.91 -2.36
C GLN A 261 -17.10 5.32 -1.65
N ARG A 262 -16.97 4.97 -0.36
CA ARG A 262 -18.06 4.47 0.46
C ARG A 262 -19.17 5.49 0.60
N LEU A 263 -18.82 6.76 0.82
CA LEU A 263 -19.78 7.87 0.94
C LEU A 263 -20.48 8.16 -0.40
N LEU A 264 -19.76 8.07 -1.53
CA LEU A 264 -20.34 8.23 -2.87
C LEU A 264 -21.34 7.11 -3.21
N GLU A 265 -21.03 5.87 -2.82
CA GLU A 265 -21.89 4.70 -3.04
C GLU A 265 -23.01 4.57 -2.01
N LYS A 266 -22.95 5.34 -0.92
CA LYS A 266 -23.96 5.32 0.15
C LYS A 266 -25.29 5.83 -0.41
N LYS A 267 -26.15 4.88 -0.78
CA LYS A 267 -27.53 5.09 -1.18
C LYS A 267 -28.41 4.22 -0.31
N ASP A 268 -29.48 4.78 0.21
CA ASP A 268 -30.46 3.99 0.95
C ASP A 268 -31.07 2.95 0.01
N PRO A 269 -31.29 1.71 0.47
CA PRO A 269 -31.81 0.66 -0.38
C PRO A 269 -33.19 1.08 -0.91
N GLU A 270 -33.32 1.16 -2.24
CA GLU A 270 -34.60 1.49 -2.84
C GLU A 270 -35.63 0.40 -2.51
N PRO A 271 -36.81 0.76 -1.98
CA PRO A 271 -37.85 -0.21 -1.70
C PRO A 271 -38.22 -1.01 -2.96
N LEU A 272 -38.27 -2.34 -2.83
CA LEU A 272 -38.58 -3.26 -3.94
C LEU A 272 -39.91 -2.94 -4.64
N HIS A 273 -40.85 -2.32 -3.92
CA HIS A 273 -42.11 -1.86 -4.49
C HIS A 273 -41.90 -0.99 -5.75
N LYS A 274 -40.93 -0.05 -5.71
CA LYS A 274 -40.67 0.84 -6.85
C LYS A 274 -40.18 0.07 -8.08
N SER A 275 -39.31 -0.92 -7.90
CA SER A 275 -38.79 -1.72 -9.02
C SER A 275 -39.85 -2.67 -9.59
N LEU A 276 -40.70 -3.25 -8.73
CA LEU A 276 -41.82 -4.09 -9.15
C LEU A 276 -42.89 -3.29 -9.91
N VAL A 277 -43.24 -2.09 -9.44
CA VAL A 277 -44.20 -1.21 -10.14
C VAL A 277 -43.65 -0.80 -11.51
N LYS A 278 -42.37 -0.45 -11.62
CA LYS A 278 -41.73 -0.15 -12.91
C LYS A 278 -41.85 -1.32 -13.89
N LYS A 279 -41.49 -2.53 -13.45
CA LYS A 279 -41.63 -3.76 -14.25
C LYS A 279 -43.07 -4.00 -14.71
N LEU A 280 -44.04 -3.82 -13.81
CA LEU A 280 -45.45 -3.99 -14.14
C LEU A 280 -45.91 -2.97 -15.21
N VAL A 281 -45.49 -1.71 -15.09
CA VAL A 281 -45.82 -0.67 -16.08
C VAL A 281 -45.19 -1.01 -17.44
N GLU A 282 -43.94 -1.48 -17.48
CA GLU A 282 -43.27 -1.94 -18.69
C GLU A 282 -44.01 -3.12 -19.34
N GLU A 283 -44.40 -4.12 -18.56
CA GLU A 283 -45.19 -5.27 -19.04
C GLU A 283 -46.54 -4.86 -19.61
N LEU A 284 -47.25 -3.93 -18.95
CA LEU A 284 -48.52 -3.41 -19.44
C LEU A 284 -48.36 -2.57 -20.71
N ALA A 285 -47.26 -1.81 -20.84
CA ALA A 285 -46.95 -1.06 -22.05
C ALA A 285 -46.67 -2.00 -23.23
N ILE A 286 -45.92 -3.08 -23.02
CA ILE A 286 -45.66 -4.12 -24.02
C ILE A 286 -46.97 -4.78 -24.45
N LYS A 287 -47.85 -5.12 -23.50
CA LYS A 287 -49.16 -5.72 -23.79
C LYS A 287 -50.02 -4.81 -24.67
N LYS A 288 -50.12 -3.52 -24.33
CA LYS A 288 -50.85 -2.52 -25.14
C LYS A 288 -50.31 -2.38 -26.57
N LEU A 289 -48.99 -2.50 -26.76
CA LEU A 289 -48.38 -2.46 -28.10
C LEU A 289 -48.65 -3.74 -28.90
N SER A 290 -48.86 -4.87 -28.24
CA SER A 290 -49.17 -6.15 -28.88
C SER A 290 -50.65 -6.35 -29.22
N GLU A 291 -51.54 -5.54 -28.63
CA GLU A 291 -52.96 -5.55 -28.96
C GLU A 291 -53.18 -4.93 -30.35
N PRO A 292 -53.79 -5.64 -31.32
CA PRO A 292 -54.05 -5.07 -32.64
C PRO A 292 -55.05 -3.92 -32.52
N GLN A 293 -54.70 -2.74 -33.04
CA GLN A 293 -55.65 -1.63 -33.17
C GLN A 293 -56.81 -2.06 -34.07
N ILE A 294 -57.97 -2.32 -33.48
CA ILE A 294 -59.21 -2.48 -34.23
C ILE A 294 -59.57 -1.10 -34.77
N VAL A 295 -59.20 -0.84 -36.02
CA VAL A 295 -59.68 0.32 -36.77
C VAL A 295 -61.16 0.10 -37.04
N GLU A 296 -62.02 0.66 -36.20
CA GLU A 296 -63.44 0.76 -36.49
C GLU A 296 -63.61 1.60 -37.77
N LYS A 297 -63.94 0.93 -38.87
CA LYS A 297 -64.38 1.60 -40.11
C LYS A 297 -65.74 2.25 -39.84
N LYS A 298 -65.77 3.58 -39.80
CA LYS A 298 -66.99 4.38 -39.93
C LYS A 298 -67.57 4.31 -41.33
#